data_AF-A0A640VXJ0-F1
#
_entry.id   AF-A0A640VXJ0-F1
#
_cell.length_a   1.000
_cell.length_b   1.000
_cell.length_c   1.000
_cell.angle_alpha   90.00
_cell.angle_beta   90.00
_cell.angle_gamma   90.00
#
_symmetry.space_group_name_H-M   'P 1'
#
loop_
_entity.id
_entity.type
_entity.pdbx_description
1 polymer ?
#
loop_
_entity_poly.entity_id
_entity_poly.type
_entity_poly.pdbx_seq_one_letter_code
_entity_poly.pdbx_strand_id
1 'polypeptide(L)'
;MKKVIMTLVICGLFFGSTAFAGLTKDLLMNVEKVEKEMSLMQTFFFPDATFNEEGKYVRVEVETCEQSMHTSYPMLPYTFKVMTFPFGTKIESIEVKTGEVMSKQLSKKIHPAPNPVPLNMENAKVEIKEGRIYESNEPYPSDWIIYNIGAGIKNGEHVVFLSIHAFPCRYIPAKNELLYT
;
A
#
# COMPACT_ATOMS: atom_id res chain seq x y z
N MET A 1 -54.00 59.80 -15.86
CA MET A 1 -52.99 58.92 -15.24
C MET A 1 -52.79 57.61 -16.04
N LYS A 2 -52.53 57.71 -17.36
CA LYS A 2 -52.19 56.55 -18.22
C LYS A 2 -50.96 56.81 -19.11
N LYS A 3 -50.45 58.05 -19.15
CA LYS A 3 -49.28 58.44 -19.96
C LYS A 3 -47.96 58.49 -19.18
N VAL A 4 -48.00 58.43 -17.84
CA VAL A 4 -46.81 58.40 -16.97
C VAL A 4 -46.34 56.97 -16.70
N ILE A 5 -47.24 55.99 -16.79
CA ILE A 5 -46.90 54.55 -16.63
C ILE A 5 -46.16 54.02 -17.88
N MET A 6 -46.41 54.60 -19.06
CA MET A 6 -45.81 54.14 -20.31
C MET A 6 -44.37 54.64 -20.53
N THR A 7 -43.92 55.64 -19.76
CA THR A 7 -42.54 56.17 -19.82
C THR A 7 -41.58 55.39 -18.91
N LEU A 8 -42.09 54.77 -17.84
CA LEU A 8 -41.30 53.95 -16.90
C LEU A 8 -41.01 52.53 -17.43
N VAL A 9 -41.81 52.04 -18.37
CA VAL A 9 -41.62 50.71 -18.99
C VAL A 9 -40.58 50.74 -20.13
N ILE A 10 -40.30 51.91 -20.72
CA ILE A 10 -39.37 52.04 -21.85
C ILE A 10 -37.93 52.35 -21.38
N CYS A 11 -37.75 52.91 -20.18
CA CYS A 11 -36.40 53.06 -19.59
C CYS A 11 -35.85 51.75 -18.98
N GLY A 12 -36.71 50.74 -18.73
CA GLY A 12 -36.28 49.43 -18.23
C GLY A 12 -35.68 48.49 -19.29
N LEU A 13 -35.70 48.87 -20.57
CA LEU A 13 -35.29 48.01 -21.68
C LEU A 13 -33.95 48.38 -22.33
N PHE A 14 -33.24 49.41 -21.83
CA PHE A 14 -31.95 49.85 -22.38
C PHE A 14 -30.75 49.84 -21.41
N PHE A 15 -30.91 49.32 -20.19
CA PHE A 15 -29.78 49.05 -19.26
C PHE A 15 -29.52 47.53 -19.08
N GLY A 16 -29.89 46.73 -20.08
CA GLY A 16 -29.78 45.26 -20.04
C GLY A 16 -28.52 44.66 -20.67
N SER A 17 -27.47 45.43 -20.97
CA SER A 17 -26.24 44.87 -21.55
C SER A 17 -25.02 45.70 -21.19
N THR A 18 -24.32 45.31 -20.12
CA THR A 18 -22.84 45.36 -19.92
C THR A 18 -22.53 45.40 -18.43
N ALA A 19 -22.47 44.22 -17.79
CA ALA A 19 -21.59 43.90 -16.65
C ALA A 19 -22.12 42.67 -15.90
N PHE A 20 -22.09 41.48 -16.53
CA PHE A 20 -22.23 40.23 -15.77
C PHE A 20 -21.38 39.08 -16.36
N ALA A 21 -20.24 39.40 -16.95
CA ALA A 21 -19.23 38.40 -17.35
C ALA A 21 -18.08 38.27 -16.34
N GLY A 22 -18.06 39.08 -15.27
CA GLY A 22 -16.94 39.15 -14.32
C GLY A 22 -17.25 38.72 -12.88
N LEU A 23 -18.52 38.54 -12.50
CA LEU A 23 -18.88 38.32 -11.09
C LEU A 23 -18.99 36.85 -10.66
N THR A 24 -18.74 35.89 -11.56
CA THR A 24 -18.88 34.46 -11.23
C THR A 24 -17.57 33.80 -10.83
N LYS A 25 -16.39 34.35 -11.14
CA LYS A 25 -15.13 33.64 -10.82
C LYS A 25 -14.77 33.72 -9.33
N ASP A 26 -14.95 34.88 -8.69
CA ASP A 26 -14.68 35.05 -7.24
C ASP A 26 -15.81 34.49 -6.36
N LEU A 27 -17.09 34.61 -6.77
CA LEU A 27 -18.23 34.06 -6.01
C LEU A 27 -18.35 32.53 -6.13
N LEU A 28 -17.82 31.91 -7.19
CA LEU A 28 -17.69 30.45 -7.30
C LEU A 28 -16.38 29.90 -6.71
N MET A 29 -15.43 30.76 -6.33
CA MET A 29 -14.15 30.36 -5.71
C MET A 29 -14.22 30.15 -4.19
N ASN A 30 -15.42 30.27 -3.61
CA ASN A 30 -15.69 29.88 -2.22
C ASN A 30 -16.50 28.58 -2.14
N VAL A 31 -16.32 27.68 -3.12
CA VAL A 31 -16.57 26.27 -2.87
C VAL A 31 -15.50 25.84 -1.87
N GLU A 32 -15.86 25.84 -0.59
CA GLU A 32 -15.15 25.08 0.44
C GLU A 32 -14.77 23.75 -0.20
N LYS A 33 -13.47 23.53 -0.37
CA LYS A 33 -12.95 22.28 -0.90
C LYS A 33 -13.33 21.24 0.13
N VAL A 34 -14.47 20.57 -0.08
CA VAL A 34 -14.94 19.50 0.81
C VAL A 34 -13.90 18.39 0.71
N GLU A 35 -12.98 18.39 1.67
CA GLU A 35 -12.03 17.30 1.84
C GLU A 35 -12.85 16.08 2.27
N LYS A 36 -13.12 15.22 1.29
CA LYS A 36 -13.82 13.97 1.54
C LYS A 36 -12.84 13.03 2.24
N GLU A 37 -12.89 13.03 3.57
CA GLU A 37 -12.24 11.99 4.35
C GLU A 37 -12.91 10.64 4.10
N MET A 38 -12.10 9.60 3.95
CA MET A 38 -12.55 8.25 3.68
C MET A 38 -11.64 7.26 4.41
N SER A 39 -12.26 6.36 5.17
CA SER A 39 -11.59 5.22 5.77
C SER A 39 -11.85 3.96 4.95
N LEU A 40 -10.81 3.17 4.69
CA LEU A 40 -10.93 1.87 4.05
C LEU A 40 -10.36 0.80 4.97
N MET A 41 -11.04 -0.35 5.01
CA MET A 41 -10.60 -1.51 5.77
C MET A 41 -10.28 -2.64 4.80
N GLN A 42 -9.05 -3.16 4.90
CA GLN A 42 -8.61 -4.33 4.16
C GLN A 42 -8.20 -5.41 5.16
N THR A 43 -8.81 -6.59 5.03
CA THR A 43 -8.53 -7.76 5.87
C THR A 43 -7.76 -8.79 5.06
N PHE A 44 -6.79 -9.44 5.68
CA PHE A 44 -6.09 -10.60 5.15
C PHE A 44 -6.40 -11.81 6.03
N PHE A 45 -6.66 -12.95 5.41
CA PHE A 45 -6.89 -14.22 6.10
C PHE A 45 -5.83 -15.19 5.65
N PHE A 46 -5.19 -15.83 6.62
CA PHE A 46 -4.09 -16.74 6.40
C PHE A 46 -4.45 -18.10 6.99
N PRO A 47 -4.33 -19.18 6.22
CA PRO A 47 -4.39 -20.53 6.77
C PRO A 47 -3.12 -20.84 7.58
N ASP A 48 -3.11 -21.99 8.25
CA ASP A 48 -1.99 -22.42 9.06
C ASP A 48 -0.69 -22.54 8.25
N ALA A 49 0.43 -22.16 8.88
CA ALA A 49 1.74 -22.27 8.27
C ALA A 49 2.25 -23.72 8.28
N THR A 50 2.83 -24.15 7.16
CA THR A 50 3.54 -25.43 7.01
C THR A 50 5.06 -25.21 7.06
N PHE A 51 5.77 -26.25 7.50
CA PHE A 51 7.21 -26.20 7.76
C PHE A 51 7.89 -27.33 7.01
N ASN A 52 8.58 -26.99 5.92
CA ASN A 52 9.25 -27.95 5.05
C ASN A 52 10.76 -27.92 5.29
N GLU A 53 11.33 -29.05 5.72
CA GLU A 53 12.76 -29.17 6.02
C GLU A 53 13.57 -29.30 4.71
N GLU A 54 14.45 -28.33 4.43
CA GLU A 54 15.30 -28.27 3.24
C GLU A 54 16.78 -28.28 3.64
N GLY A 55 17.36 -29.49 3.73
CA GLY A 55 18.75 -29.67 4.13
C GLY A 55 19.02 -29.10 5.53
N LYS A 56 19.82 -28.04 5.62
CA LYS A 56 20.17 -27.36 6.88
C LYS A 56 19.21 -26.24 7.29
N TYR A 57 18.21 -25.95 6.48
CA TYR A 57 17.23 -24.90 6.72
C TYR A 57 15.81 -25.46 6.76
N VAL A 58 14.86 -24.61 7.16
CA VAL A 58 13.42 -24.83 7.04
C VAL A 58 12.82 -23.76 6.14
N ARG A 59 11.83 -24.13 5.33
CA ARG A 59 10.98 -23.21 4.58
C ARG A 59 9.63 -23.12 5.28
N VAL A 60 9.18 -21.88 5.52
CA VAL A 60 7.87 -21.60 6.09
C VAL A 60 6.94 -21.19 4.96
N GLU A 61 5.84 -21.91 4.80
CA GLU A 61 4.87 -21.67 3.74
C GLU A 61 3.49 -21.45 4.33
N VAL A 62 2.73 -20.57 3.71
CA VAL A 62 1.31 -20.34 4.01
C VAL A 62 0.61 -20.37 2.66
N GLU A 63 -0.46 -21.15 2.56
CA GLU A 63 -1.22 -21.22 1.31
C GLU A 63 -1.69 -19.81 0.90
N THR A 64 -1.69 -19.51 -0.40
CA THR A 64 -1.94 -18.19 -1.02
C THR A 64 -0.85 -17.12 -0.84
N CYS A 65 0.24 -17.43 -0.12
CA CYS A 65 1.38 -16.51 0.03
C CYS A 65 2.50 -16.81 -0.97
N GLU A 66 3.16 -15.74 -1.42
CA GLU A 66 4.45 -15.79 -2.10
C GLU A 66 5.60 -15.81 -1.07
N GLN A 67 6.81 -16.11 -1.52
CA GLN A 67 8.01 -16.11 -0.69
C GLN A 67 8.82 -14.84 -0.90
N SER A 68 9.21 -14.16 0.19
CA SER A 68 10.01 -12.95 0.11
C SER A 68 11.42 -13.23 -0.42
N MET A 69 11.86 -12.52 -1.46
CA MET A 69 13.14 -12.78 -2.14
C MET A 69 14.18 -11.67 -1.92
N HIS A 70 14.41 -11.27 -0.67
CA HIS A 70 15.48 -10.32 -0.35
C HIS A 70 16.79 -11.08 -0.11
N THR A 71 17.74 -10.94 -1.02
CA THR A 71 19.00 -11.70 -1.03
C THR A 71 19.67 -11.80 0.34
N SER A 72 19.98 -13.03 0.75
CA SER A 72 20.59 -13.36 2.06
C SER A 72 19.72 -13.07 3.29
N TYR A 73 18.45 -12.68 3.13
CA TYR A 73 17.48 -12.57 4.21
C TYR A 73 16.60 -13.81 4.29
N PRO A 74 16.01 -14.11 5.47
CA PRO A 74 15.03 -15.18 5.61
C PRO A 74 13.89 -15.04 4.59
N MET A 75 13.60 -16.11 3.86
CA MET A 75 12.40 -16.18 3.01
C MET A 75 11.18 -16.40 3.90
N LEU A 76 10.28 -15.42 3.93
CA LEU A 76 9.04 -15.48 4.67
C LEU A 76 7.84 -15.43 3.71
N PRO A 77 6.74 -16.11 4.07
CA PRO A 77 5.51 -16.00 3.32
C PRO A 77 4.96 -14.57 3.44
N TYR A 78 4.46 -14.03 2.33
CA TYR A 78 3.71 -12.79 2.31
C TYR A 78 2.65 -12.81 1.21
N THR A 79 1.59 -12.02 1.38
CA THR A 79 0.66 -11.69 0.29
C THR A 79 0.69 -10.18 0.06
N PHE A 80 0.13 -9.72 -1.04
CA PHE A 80 0.08 -8.29 -1.32
C PHE A 80 -1.26 -7.83 -1.88
N LYS A 81 -1.58 -6.57 -1.62
CA LYS A 81 -2.72 -5.87 -2.19
C LYS A 81 -2.29 -4.50 -2.67
N VAL A 82 -2.59 -4.20 -3.93
CA VAL A 82 -2.45 -2.86 -4.50
C VAL A 82 -3.82 -2.21 -4.57
N MET A 83 -3.99 -1.10 -3.85
CA MET A 83 -5.15 -0.22 -3.95
C MET A 83 -4.82 0.98 -4.84
N THR A 84 -5.81 1.47 -5.58
CA THR A 84 -5.65 2.60 -6.50
C THR A 84 -6.63 3.70 -6.11
N PHE A 85 -6.11 4.92 -6.01
CA PHE A 85 -6.86 6.12 -5.63
C PHE A 85 -6.76 7.19 -6.70
N PRO A 86 -7.74 8.11 -6.79
CA PRO A 86 -7.64 9.29 -7.63
C PRO A 86 -6.37 10.08 -7.35
N PHE A 87 -5.81 10.70 -8.38
CA PHE A 87 -4.65 11.57 -8.23
C PHE A 87 -4.91 12.69 -7.21
N GLY A 88 -3.88 13.03 -6.43
CA GLY A 88 -3.98 14.03 -5.36
C GLY A 88 -4.53 13.51 -4.03
N THR A 89 -4.94 12.24 -3.95
CA THR A 89 -5.27 11.58 -2.67
C THR A 89 -4.05 11.56 -1.76
N LYS A 90 -4.23 11.97 -0.51
CA LYS A 90 -3.25 11.80 0.57
C LYS A 90 -3.71 10.69 1.50
N ILE A 91 -2.77 9.83 1.89
CA ILE A 91 -3.02 8.78 2.87
C ILE A 91 -2.41 9.27 4.17
N GLU A 92 -3.27 9.70 5.09
CA GLU A 92 -2.85 10.32 6.35
C GLU A 92 -2.34 9.28 7.36
N SER A 93 -2.94 8.09 7.39
CA SER A 93 -2.52 7.01 8.29
C SER A 93 -2.85 5.62 7.74
N ILE A 94 -2.11 4.63 8.24
CA ILE A 94 -2.40 3.21 8.06
C ILE A 94 -2.31 2.56 9.44
N GLU A 95 -3.42 2.05 9.93
CA GLU A 95 -3.49 1.33 11.20
C GLU A 95 -3.54 -0.17 10.93
N VAL A 96 -2.74 -0.93 11.68
CA VAL A 96 -2.67 -2.39 11.56
C VAL A 96 -3.20 -3.02 12.84
N LYS A 97 -4.16 -3.93 12.68
CA LYS A 97 -4.67 -4.78 13.75
C LYS A 97 -4.41 -6.22 13.37
N THR A 98 -3.78 -6.96 14.27
CA THR A 98 -3.53 -8.39 14.10
C THR A 98 -4.42 -9.21 15.00
N GLY A 99 -4.53 -10.51 14.70
CA GLY A 99 -5.03 -11.49 15.65
C GLY A 99 -4.08 -11.67 16.84
N GLU A 100 -4.32 -12.73 17.60
CA GLU A 100 -3.42 -13.18 18.65
C GLU A 100 -2.07 -13.56 18.06
N VAL A 101 -0.99 -13.01 18.62
CA VAL A 101 0.37 -13.30 18.16
C VAL A 101 0.89 -14.50 18.93
N MET A 102 1.19 -15.57 18.20
CA MET A 102 1.76 -16.80 18.73
C MET A 102 3.24 -16.90 18.41
N SER A 103 4.00 -17.61 19.25
CA SER A 103 5.44 -17.83 19.07
C SER A 103 5.77 -19.32 18.95
N LYS A 104 6.68 -19.67 18.03
CA LYS A 104 7.17 -21.04 17.84
C LYS A 104 8.69 -21.06 17.69
N GLN A 105 9.35 -21.86 18.53
CA GLN A 105 10.76 -22.17 18.38
C GLN A 105 10.98 -23.13 17.21
N LEU A 106 11.89 -22.80 16.28
CA LEU A 106 12.21 -23.64 15.13
C LEU A 106 13.38 -24.59 15.43
N SER A 107 13.38 -25.75 14.77
CA SER A 107 14.47 -26.75 14.77
C SER A 107 15.69 -26.27 13.99
N LYS A 108 15.45 -25.59 12.87
CA LYS A 108 16.48 -25.05 11.95
C LYS A 108 16.16 -23.60 11.60
N LYS A 109 17.17 -22.89 11.10
CA LYS A 109 17.00 -21.52 10.62
C LYS A 109 16.15 -21.49 9.34
N ILE A 110 15.40 -20.41 9.15
CA ILE A 110 14.65 -20.20 7.92
C ILE A 110 15.62 -20.05 6.74
N HIS A 111 15.28 -20.62 5.59
CA HIS A 111 16.11 -20.61 4.40
C HIS A 111 16.36 -19.17 3.90
N PRO A 112 17.62 -18.76 3.64
CA PRO A 112 17.91 -17.45 3.10
C PRO A 112 17.58 -17.36 1.61
N ALA A 113 17.12 -16.21 1.15
CA ALA A 113 16.88 -16.00 -0.28
C ALA A 113 18.21 -16.04 -1.05
N PRO A 114 18.26 -16.75 -2.19
CA PRO A 114 19.48 -16.82 -3.00
C PRO A 114 19.80 -15.49 -3.68
N ASN A 115 21.00 -15.39 -4.23
CA ASN A 115 21.34 -14.31 -5.16
C ASN A 115 20.51 -14.41 -6.45
N PRO A 116 20.09 -13.28 -7.05
CA PRO A 116 19.45 -13.30 -8.36
C PRO A 116 20.40 -13.87 -9.40
N VAL A 117 19.88 -14.68 -10.31
CA VAL A 117 20.62 -15.29 -11.41
C VAL A 117 20.08 -14.80 -12.76
N PRO A 118 20.93 -14.72 -13.81
CA PRO A 118 20.48 -14.39 -15.16
C PRO A 118 19.39 -15.35 -15.65
N LEU A 119 18.40 -14.83 -16.39
CA LEU A 119 17.30 -15.64 -16.94
C LEU A 119 17.80 -16.74 -17.89
N ASN A 120 18.89 -16.51 -18.61
CA ASN A 120 19.52 -17.49 -19.50
C ASN A 120 20.38 -18.54 -18.76
N MET A 121 20.50 -18.45 -17.43
CA MET A 121 21.30 -19.32 -16.55
C MET A 121 22.78 -19.49 -16.93
N GLU A 122 23.30 -18.65 -17.83
CA GLU A 122 24.66 -18.77 -18.33
C GLU A 122 25.66 -18.38 -17.23
N ASN A 123 26.56 -19.30 -16.88
CA ASN A 123 27.53 -19.16 -15.78
C ASN A 123 26.92 -18.90 -14.39
N ALA A 124 25.63 -19.22 -14.18
CA ALA A 124 24.96 -18.98 -12.91
C ALA A 124 25.31 -20.07 -11.87
N LYS A 125 25.90 -19.66 -10.74
CA LYS A 125 25.89 -20.47 -9.51
C LYS A 125 24.84 -19.88 -8.56
N VAL A 126 23.91 -20.71 -8.11
CA VAL A 126 22.95 -20.34 -7.07
C VAL A 126 23.70 -20.34 -5.74
N GLU A 127 24.06 -19.15 -5.28
CA GLU A 127 24.68 -18.95 -3.97
C GLU A 127 23.61 -18.67 -2.93
N ILE A 128 23.63 -19.46 -1.86
CA ILE A 128 22.74 -19.35 -0.71
C ILE A 128 23.61 -19.08 0.51
N LYS A 129 23.47 -17.88 1.09
CA LYS A 129 24.26 -17.42 2.23
C LYS A 129 23.39 -16.65 3.21
N GLU A 130 23.59 -16.91 4.50
CA GLU A 130 23.00 -16.09 5.57
C GLU A 130 23.63 -14.70 5.56
N GLY A 131 22.81 -13.65 5.49
CA GLY A 131 23.23 -12.26 5.61
C GLY A 131 23.29 -11.81 7.08
N ARG A 132 23.74 -10.58 7.32
CA ARG A 132 23.85 -10.00 8.67
C ARG A 132 22.54 -10.00 9.46
N ILE A 133 21.39 -10.01 8.77
CA ILE A 133 20.08 -10.09 9.41
C ILE A 133 19.94 -11.33 10.30
N TYR A 134 20.66 -12.42 10.02
CA TYR A 134 20.63 -13.64 10.83
C TYR A 134 21.23 -13.49 12.23
N GLU A 135 21.92 -12.38 12.49
CA GLU A 135 22.47 -12.01 13.80
C GLU A 135 21.52 -11.10 14.59
N SER A 136 20.40 -10.68 13.99
CA SER A 136 19.42 -9.76 14.60
C SER A 136 18.62 -10.43 15.72
N ASN A 137 18.43 -9.70 16.83
CA ASN A 137 17.47 -10.05 17.88
C ASN A 137 16.10 -9.39 17.69
N GLU A 138 15.95 -8.55 16.66
CA GLU A 138 14.69 -7.94 16.26
C GLU A 138 13.96 -8.82 15.25
N PRO A 139 12.61 -8.86 15.27
CA PRO A 139 11.86 -9.63 14.30
C PRO A 139 11.94 -9.00 12.91
N TYR A 140 12.12 -9.85 11.90
CA TYR A 140 12.10 -9.52 10.49
C TYR A 140 10.85 -10.14 9.82
N PRO A 141 10.11 -9.38 8.98
CA PRO A 141 10.19 -7.93 8.87
C PRO A 141 9.84 -7.23 10.19
N SER A 142 10.16 -5.94 10.29
CA SER A 142 9.95 -5.14 11.51
C SER A 142 8.48 -4.88 11.84
N ASP A 143 7.59 -5.03 10.86
CA ASP A 143 6.16 -4.84 10.99
C ASP A 143 5.40 -5.96 10.27
N TRP A 144 4.15 -6.18 10.65
CA TRP A 144 3.27 -7.17 9.99
C TRP A 144 2.88 -6.79 8.56
N ILE A 145 3.02 -5.50 8.23
CA ILE A 145 2.92 -5.02 6.85
C ILE A 145 4.14 -4.19 6.50
N ILE A 146 4.51 -4.23 5.22
CA ILE A 146 5.36 -3.22 4.59
C ILE A 146 4.50 -2.58 3.52
N TYR A 147 4.52 -1.26 3.42
CA TYR A 147 3.74 -0.57 2.40
C TYR A 147 4.54 0.50 1.65
N ASN A 148 4.08 0.80 0.45
CA ASN A 148 4.61 1.88 -0.37
C ASN A 148 3.44 2.68 -0.95
N ILE A 149 3.56 4.01 -0.89
CA ILE A 149 2.64 4.94 -1.52
C ILE A 149 3.39 5.63 -2.66
N GLY A 150 2.86 5.54 -3.87
CA GLY A 150 3.49 6.14 -5.05
C GLY A 150 2.47 6.63 -6.06
N ALA A 151 2.80 7.69 -6.79
CA ALA A 151 1.99 8.15 -7.92
C ALA A 151 2.41 7.43 -9.21
N GLY A 152 1.44 7.13 -10.08
CA GLY A 152 1.69 6.49 -11.36
C GLY A 152 0.53 6.65 -12.34
N ILE A 153 0.53 5.87 -13.41
CA ILE A 153 -0.53 5.86 -14.42
C ILE A 153 -1.19 4.49 -14.46
N LYS A 154 -2.52 4.45 -14.43
CA LYS A 154 -3.32 3.24 -14.65
C LYS A 154 -4.38 3.54 -15.70
N ASN A 155 -4.43 2.74 -16.76
CA ASN A 155 -5.40 2.91 -17.85
C ASN A 155 -5.42 4.34 -18.46
N GLY A 156 -4.26 4.99 -18.53
CA GLY A 156 -4.13 6.35 -19.06
C GLY A 156 -4.42 7.48 -18.08
N GLU A 157 -4.84 7.17 -16.85
CA GLU A 157 -5.14 8.17 -15.81
C GLU A 157 -4.05 8.21 -14.74
N HIS A 158 -3.74 9.41 -14.26
CA HIS A 158 -2.88 9.58 -13.09
C HIS A 158 -3.61 9.09 -11.84
N VAL A 159 -2.90 8.29 -11.04
CA VAL A 159 -3.44 7.67 -9.82
C VAL A 159 -2.40 7.63 -8.73
N VAL A 160 -2.86 7.45 -7.49
CA VAL A 160 -2.00 7.09 -6.35
C VAL A 160 -2.18 5.59 -6.07
N PHE A 161 -1.08 4.87 -5.98
CA PHE A 161 -1.02 3.47 -5.59
C PHE A 161 -0.62 3.36 -4.13
N LEU A 162 -1.33 2.50 -3.40
CA LEU A 162 -0.91 1.97 -2.11
C LEU A 162 -0.68 0.47 -2.27
N SER A 163 0.59 0.05 -2.27
CA SER A 163 0.97 -1.36 -2.24
C SER A 163 1.18 -1.77 -0.79
N ILE A 164 0.46 -2.78 -0.32
CA ILE A 164 0.60 -3.35 1.01
C ILE A 164 1.08 -4.78 0.85
N HIS A 165 2.22 -5.13 1.45
CA HIS A 165 2.72 -6.49 1.60
C HIS A 165 2.43 -6.92 3.04
N ALA A 166 1.57 -7.91 3.22
CA ALA A 166 1.16 -8.42 4.52
C ALA A 166 1.85 -9.75 4.79
N PHE A 167 2.50 -9.86 5.95
CA PHE A 167 3.27 -11.01 6.36
C PHE A 167 2.51 -11.74 7.48
N PRO A 168 2.02 -12.98 7.28
CA PRO A 168 1.44 -13.78 8.37
C PRO A 168 2.46 -14.22 9.41
N CYS A 169 3.76 -14.14 9.07
CA CYS A 169 4.83 -14.59 9.95
C CYS A 169 5.98 -13.59 9.97
N ARG A 170 6.60 -13.46 11.15
CA ARG A 170 7.82 -12.69 11.39
C ARG A 170 8.83 -13.58 12.10
N TYR A 171 10.11 -13.37 11.87
CA TYR A 171 11.16 -14.25 12.37
C TYR A 171 12.22 -13.47 13.11
N ILE A 172 12.57 -13.91 14.33
CA ILE A 172 13.68 -13.38 15.12
C ILE A 172 14.90 -14.28 14.88
N PRO A 173 15.86 -13.87 14.03
CA PRO A 173 16.85 -14.82 13.52
C PRO A 173 17.86 -15.30 14.56
N ALA A 174 18.35 -14.43 15.44
CA ALA A 174 19.31 -14.81 16.48
C ALA A 174 18.73 -15.80 17.50
N LYS A 175 17.41 -15.78 17.69
CA LYS A 175 16.68 -16.71 18.59
C LYS A 175 16.12 -17.93 17.88
N ASN A 176 16.15 -17.94 16.56
CA ASN A 176 15.48 -18.95 15.73
C ASN A 176 13.98 -19.14 16.06
N GLU A 177 13.29 -18.03 16.29
CA GLU A 177 11.91 -17.99 16.78
C GLU A 177 10.98 -17.35 15.73
N LEU A 178 9.87 -18.01 15.43
CA LEU A 178 8.83 -17.52 14.53
C LEU A 178 7.66 -16.95 15.32
N LEU A 179 7.24 -15.74 14.98
CA LEU A 179 6.01 -15.11 15.41
C LEU A 179 4.97 -15.22 14.28
N TYR A 180 3.72 -15.56 14.59
CA TYR A 180 2.65 -15.70 13.59
C TYR A 180 1.28 -15.34 14.17
N THR A 181 0.32 -15.01 13.30
CA THR A 181 -1.04 -14.53 13.66
C THR A 181 -2.13 -15.27 12.91
#